data_AF-A0A9D9GI30-F1
#
_entry.id   AF-A0A9D9GI30-F1
#
_cell.length_a   1.000
_cell.length_b   1.000
_cell.length_c   1.000
_cell.angle_alpha   90.00
_cell.angle_beta   90.00
_cell.angle_gamma   90.00
#
_symmetry.space_group_name_H-M   'P 1'
#
loop_
_entity.id
_entity.type
_entity.pdbx_description
1 polymer ?
#
loop_
_entity_poly.entity_id
_entity_poly.type
_entity_poly.pdbx_seq_one_letter_code
_entity_poly.pdbx_strand_id
1 'polypeptide(L)'
;MKKFLLQNCIVVPIRVAFFITMMFLCTNVWGQSTWTGETDANWNNGANWDTNTVPTATTDVIIPAGLEYYPECTASSACHYIYLEAGARLGNQYWLTYEKAFVDVSIPTNR
;
A
#
# COMPACT_ATOMS: atom_id res chain seq x y z
N MET A 1 37.47 -9.61 4.75
CA MET A 1 37.18 -11.02 4.41
C MET A 1 35.76 -11.29 4.86
N LYS A 2 34.75 -11.21 3.99
CA LYS A 2 34.41 -12.23 2.98
C LYS A 2 34.18 -11.60 1.59
N LYS A 3 34.90 -12.14 0.60
CA LYS A 3 34.53 -12.14 -0.83
C LYS A 3 33.57 -13.32 -1.05
N PHE A 4 32.56 -13.16 -1.91
CA PHE A 4 32.16 -14.09 -2.99
C PHE A 4 31.00 -13.42 -3.76
N LEU A 5 31.25 -12.86 -4.96
CA LEU A 5 30.87 -13.36 -6.31
C LEU A 5 29.36 -13.64 -6.46
N LEU A 6 28.61 -13.30 -7.51
CA LEU A 6 28.75 -12.57 -8.78
C LEU A 6 27.32 -12.66 -9.35
N GLN A 7 26.63 -11.56 -9.66
CA GLN A 7 25.54 -11.64 -10.63
C GLN A 7 25.52 -10.40 -11.54
N ASN A 8 26.10 -10.62 -12.71
CA ASN A 8 25.86 -9.95 -13.99
C ASN A 8 26.14 -8.45 -14.06
N CYS A 9 27.41 -8.17 -14.37
CA CYS A 9 27.90 -6.87 -14.84
C CYS A 9 27.27 -6.55 -16.22
N ILE A 10 26.27 -5.67 -16.27
CA ILE A 10 25.81 -5.06 -17.52
C ILE A 10 26.48 -3.68 -17.62
N VAL A 11 27.58 -3.61 -18.37
CA VAL A 11 28.26 -2.37 -18.72
C VAL A 11 27.48 -1.64 -19.82
N VAL A 12 26.52 -0.80 -19.45
CA VAL A 12 25.85 0.09 -20.42
C VAL A 12 26.78 1.29 -20.69
N PRO A 13 27.06 1.65 -21.97
CA PRO A 13 28.03 2.69 -22.30
C PRO A 13 27.64 4.05 -21.71
N ILE A 14 28.62 4.68 -21.06
CA ILE A 14 28.53 5.92 -20.24
C ILE A 14 27.82 7.10 -20.95
N ARG A 15 27.76 7.11 -22.30
CA ARG A 15 27.13 8.20 -23.07
C ARG A 15 25.60 8.09 -23.21
N VAL A 16 25.01 6.92 -22.98
CA VAL A 16 23.54 6.72 -23.01
C VAL A 16 22.95 6.76 -21.58
N ALA A 17 23.76 6.44 -20.57
CA ALA A 17 23.35 6.41 -19.16
C ALA A 17 22.81 7.76 -18.67
N PHE A 18 23.38 8.89 -19.09
CA PHE A 18 23.05 10.21 -18.51
C PHE A 18 21.62 10.70 -18.82
N PHE A 19 20.98 10.22 -19.89
CA PHE A 19 19.61 10.61 -20.24
C PHE A 19 18.55 9.61 -19.76
N ILE A 20 18.92 8.35 -19.47
CA ILE A 20 17.99 7.34 -18.93
C ILE A 20 18.02 7.31 -17.40
N THR A 21 19.13 7.69 -16.74
CA THR A 21 19.21 7.68 -15.27
C THR A 21 18.45 8.82 -14.60
N MET A 22 18.13 9.92 -15.29
CA MET A 22 17.29 11.00 -14.73
C MET A 22 15.78 10.71 -14.84
N MET A 23 15.39 9.53 -15.29
CA MET A 23 14.02 8.99 -15.20
C MET A 23 13.98 7.73 -14.33
N PHE A 24 15.00 7.51 -13.48
CA PHE A 24 15.05 6.39 -12.55
C PHE A 24 15.94 6.69 -11.33
N LEU A 25 15.59 7.73 -10.56
CA LEU A 25 16.29 8.08 -9.31
C LEU A 25 15.39 8.17 -8.07
N CYS A 26 14.15 7.67 -8.12
CA CYS A 26 13.32 7.55 -6.93
C CYS A 26 12.69 6.15 -6.86
N THR A 27 13.48 5.09 -6.62
CA THR A 27 12.90 3.73 -6.50
C THR A 27 12.49 3.38 -5.08
N ASN A 28 11.87 4.31 -4.37
CA ASN A 28 11.01 4.00 -3.24
C ASN A 28 9.58 4.35 -3.65
N VAL A 29 9.04 3.65 -4.66
CA VAL A 29 7.59 3.66 -4.89
C VAL A 29 7.04 2.63 -3.91
N TRP A 30 6.66 3.08 -2.72
CA TRP A 30 5.76 2.27 -1.91
C TRP A 30 4.48 2.11 -2.72
N GLY A 31 4.03 0.86 -2.90
CA GLY A 31 2.80 0.60 -3.64
C GLY A 31 1.63 1.22 -2.88
N GLN A 32 0.70 1.88 -3.56
CA GLN A 32 -0.57 2.29 -2.97
C GLN A 32 -1.67 1.38 -3.49
N SER A 33 -2.58 0.95 -2.62
CA SER A 33 -3.80 0.25 -3.03
C SER A 33 -5.02 0.79 -2.30
N THR A 34 -6.12 0.93 -3.02
CA THR A 34 -7.39 1.42 -2.50
C THR A 34 -8.33 0.24 -2.31
N TRP A 35 -8.96 0.16 -1.14
CA TRP A 35 -10.03 -0.79 -0.89
C TRP A 35 -11.26 -0.39 -1.68
N THR A 36 -11.75 -1.30 -2.53
CA THR A 36 -12.98 -1.13 -3.31
C THR A 36 -14.17 -1.79 -2.61
N GLY A 37 -13.94 -2.92 -1.92
CA GLY A 37 -15.01 -3.70 -1.29
C GLY A 37 -16.07 -4.17 -2.28
N GLU A 38 -15.72 -4.42 -3.55
CA GLU A 38 -16.68 -4.81 -4.59
C GLU A 38 -17.21 -6.25 -4.43
N THR A 39 -16.43 -7.14 -3.81
CA THR A 39 -16.78 -8.57 -3.71
C THR A 39 -17.32 -8.93 -2.34
N ASP A 40 -16.59 -8.59 -1.27
CA ASP A 40 -16.95 -8.90 0.12
C ASP A 40 -16.13 -8.05 1.11
N ALA A 41 -16.23 -8.36 2.41
CA ALA A 41 -15.49 -7.67 3.47
C ALA A 41 -14.08 -8.24 3.73
N ASN A 42 -13.66 -9.35 3.11
CA ASN A 42 -12.43 -10.04 3.49
C ASN A 42 -11.18 -9.30 3.01
N TRP A 43 -10.37 -8.78 3.94
CA TRP A 43 -9.10 -8.08 3.62
C TRP A 43 -8.21 -8.87 2.65
N ASN A 44 -8.17 -10.19 2.83
CA ASN A 44 -7.27 -11.08 2.09
C ASN A 44 -7.85 -11.54 0.74
N ASN A 45 -8.99 -11.00 0.30
CA ASN A 45 -9.52 -11.19 -1.03
C ASN A 45 -8.99 -10.08 -1.96
N GLY A 46 -8.12 -10.45 -2.91
CA GLY A 46 -7.51 -9.53 -3.87
C GLY A 46 -8.53 -8.74 -4.71
N ALA A 47 -9.72 -9.29 -4.96
CA ALA A 47 -10.76 -8.63 -5.73
C ALA A 47 -11.41 -7.42 -5.02
N ASN A 48 -11.15 -7.24 -3.72
CA ASN A 48 -11.58 -6.04 -2.98
C ASN A 48 -10.55 -4.91 -3.03
N TRP A 49 -9.45 -5.08 -3.77
CA TRP A 49 -8.40 -4.08 -3.93
C TRP A 49 -8.34 -3.64 -5.39
N ASP A 50 -8.19 -2.33 -5.64
CA ASP A 50 -8.09 -1.73 -6.97
C ASP A 50 -6.96 -2.33 -7.84
N THR A 51 -5.87 -2.78 -7.20
CA THR A 51 -4.74 -3.43 -7.85
C THR A 51 -4.95 -4.93 -8.08
N ASN A 52 -6.11 -5.48 -7.70
CA ASN A 52 -6.41 -6.92 -7.68
C ASN A 52 -5.38 -7.75 -6.88
N THR A 53 -4.66 -7.12 -5.95
CA THR A 53 -3.58 -7.73 -5.17
C THR A 53 -3.74 -7.35 -3.70
N VAL A 54 -3.54 -8.31 -2.80
CA VAL A 54 -3.60 -8.06 -1.36
C VAL A 54 -2.38 -7.23 -0.93
N PRO A 55 -2.57 -6.11 -0.20
CA PRO A 55 -1.49 -5.30 0.32
C PRO A 55 -0.52 -6.09 1.21
N THR A 56 0.73 -5.65 1.23
CA THR A 56 1.78 -6.19 2.08
C THR A 56 2.35 -5.09 2.99
N ALA A 57 3.29 -5.43 3.87
CA ALA A 57 3.92 -4.47 4.79
C ALA A 57 4.68 -3.32 4.10
N THR A 58 4.78 -3.30 2.76
CA THR A 58 5.37 -2.21 1.96
C THR A 58 4.34 -1.46 1.11
N THR A 59 3.05 -1.73 1.33
CA THR A 59 1.94 -1.16 0.57
C THR A 59 1.12 -0.22 1.44
N ASP A 60 1.04 1.06 1.06
CA ASP A 60 0.14 2.02 1.67
C ASP A 60 -1.29 1.76 1.20
N VAL A 61 -2.27 1.86 2.09
CA VAL A 61 -3.65 1.51 1.80
C VAL A 61 -4.62 2.65 2.13
N ILE A 62 -5.59 2.86 1.26
CA ILE A 62 -6.68 3.82 1.45
C ILE A 62 -7.98 3.06 1.61
N ILE A 63 -8.74 3.37 2.66
CA ILE A 63 -10.10 2.86 2.89
C ILE A 63 -11.09 4.02 2.71
N PRO A 64 -11.78 4.10 1.56
CA PRO A 64 -12.78 5.13 1.31
C PRO A 64 -14.00 5.03 2.22
N ALA A 65 -14.71 6.15 2.37
CA ALA A 65 -16.02 6.17 2.98
C ALA A 65 -17.13 5.78 1.98
N GLY A 66 -18.34 5.51 2.49
CA GLY A 66 -19.52 5.26 1.65
C GLY A 66 -19.59 3.87 1.00
N LEU A 67 -18.76 2.92 1.44
CA LEU A 67 -18.74 1.56 0.91
C LEU A 67 -19.80 0.66 1.53
N GLU A 68 -20.29 -0.31 0.75
CA GLU A 68 -21.17 -1.38 1.24
C GLU A 68 -20.38 -2.34 2.14
N TYR A 69 -19.26 -2.86 1.62
CA TYR A 69 -18.36 -3.75 2.32
C TYR A 69 -17.09 -3.03 2.74
N TYR A 70 -16.88 -2.97 4.05
CA TYR A 70 -15.64 -2.47 4.62
C TYR A 70 -14.71 -3.62 4.98
N PRO A 71 -13.39 -3.38 5.02
CA PRO A 71 -12.44 -4.44 5.27
C PRO A 71 -12.61 -5.04 6.67
N GLU A 72 -12.49 -6.36 6.74
CA GLU A 72 -12.45 -7.17 7.95
C GLU A 72 -11.24 -8.11 7.86
N CYS A 73 -10.31 -7.96 8.82
CA CYS A 73 -9.14 -8.82 8.90
C CYS A 73 -9.50 -10.15 9.60
N THR A 74 -9.81 -11.18 8.82
CA THR A 74 -10.19 -12.52 9.32
C THR A 74 -8.98 -13.42 9.62
N ALA A 75 -7.80 -13.02 9.17
CA ALA A 75 -6.51 -13.67 9.40
C ALA A 75 -5.41 -12.61 9.35
N SER A 76 -4.15 -13.01 9.60
CA SER A 76 -2.99 -12.12 9.55
C SER A 76 -2.94 -11.34 8.23
N SER A 77 -2.98 -10.02 8.33
CA SER A 77 -2.95 -9.07 7.22
C SER A 77 -1.89 -8.00 7.48
N ALA A 78 -1.40 -7.36 6.43
CA ALA A 78 -0.38 -6.33 6.55
C ALA A 78 -0.60 -5.17 5.58
N CYS A 79 -0.25 -3.97 6.02
CA CYS A 79 -0.02 -2.80 5.17
C CYS A 79 1.16 -2.01 5.75
N HIS A 80 1.70 -1.08 4.98
CA HIS A 80 2.71 -0.16 5.47
C HIS A 80 2.03 0.95 6.30
N TYR A 81 1.34 1.87 5.63
CA TYR A 81 0.43 2.84 6.23
C TYR A 81 -1.02 2.61 5.82
N ILE A 82 -1.96 2.94 6.71
CA ILE A 82 -3.40 2.90 6.43
C ILE A 82 -4.03 4.28 6.60
N TYR A 83 -4.81 4.69 5.60
CA TYR A 83 -5.58 5.93 5.58
C TYR A 83 -7.07 5.59 5.55
N LEU A 84 -7.84 6.09 6.52
CA LEU A 84 -9.28 5.94 6.60
C LEU A 84 -9.94 7.30 6.35
N GLU A 85 -10.78 7.38 5.33
CA GLU A 85 -11.61 8.57 5.11
C GLU A 85 -12.65 8.72 6.23
N ALA A 86 -13.19 9.92 6.40
CA ALA A 86 -14.16 10.23 7.45
C ALA A 86 -15.44 9.40 7.25
N GLY A 87 -15.69 8.46 8.17
CA GLY A 87 -16.81 7.52 8.10
C GLY A 87 -16.45 6.12 7.60
N ALA A 88 -15.19 5.89 7.23
CA ALA A 88 -14.69 4.56 6.94
C ALA A 88 -14.54 3.71 8.23
N ARG A 89 -14.60 2.39 8.09
CA ARG A 89 -14.43 1.42 9.19
C ARG A 89 -13.48 0.29 8.81
N LEU A 90 -12.81 -0.26 9.81
CA LEU A 90 -11.95 -1.44 9.70
C LEU A 90 -12.28 -2.43 10.82
N GLY A 91 -12.69 -3.64 10.43
CA GLY A 91 -13.01 -4.74 11.34
C GLY A 91 -11.78 -5.57 11.71
N ASN A 92 -11.76 -6.10 12.94
CA ASN A 92 -10.76 -7.05 13.42
C ASN A 92 -9.30 -6.58 13.30
N GLN A 93 -9.07 -5.30 13.61
CA GLN A 93 -7.77 -4.60 13.54
C GLN A 93 -6.63 -5.32 14.27
N TYR A 94 -6.94 -6.15 15.28
CA TYR A 94 -5.97 -6.99 15.99
C TYR A 94 -5.16 -7.91 15.05
N TRP A 95 -5.70 -8.28 13.88
CA TRP A 95 -5.00 -9.10 12.88
C TRP A 95 -4.21 -8.29 11.85
N LEU A 96 -4.25 -6.95 11.92
CA LEU A 96 -3.57 -6.08 10.98
C LEU A 96 -2.22 -5.62 11.54
N THR A 97 -1.14 -5.92 10.81
CA THR A 97 0.18 -5.32 11.05
C THR A 97 0.34 -4.07 10.20
N TYR A 98 0.63 -2.93 10.82
CA TYR A 98 0.85 -1.65 10.16
C TYR A 98 1.79 -0.76 10.98
N GLU A 99 2.46 0.20 10.34
CA GLU A 99 3.35 1.13 11.04
C GLU A 99 2.61 2.38 11.53
N LYS A 100 1.72 2.95 10.70
CA LYS A 100 0.93 4.14 11.04
C LYS A 100 -0.48 4.07 10.46
N ALA A 101 -1.44 4.65 11.19
CA ALA A 101 -2.82 4.81 10.76
C ALA A 101 -3.20 6.30 10.79
N PHE A 102 -3.89 6.75 9.75
CA PHE A 102 -4.42 8.10 9.60
C PHE A 102 -5.93 8.01 9.43
N VAL A 103 -6.68 8.84 10.16
CA VAL A 103 -8.15 8.88 10.09
C VAL A 103 -8.57 10.32 9.86
N ASP A 104 -9.31 10.56 8.80
CA ASP A 104 -9.88 11.86 8.52
C ASP A 104 -11.00 12.17 9.52
N VAL A 105 -10.95 13.36 10.10
CA VAL A 105 -11.96 13.85 11.04
C VAL A 105 -12.66 15.05 10.41
N SER A 106 -13.97 14.94 10.18
CA SER A 106 -14.80 16.08 9.80
C SER A 106 -15.13 16.92 11.03
N ILE A 107 -14.47 18.07 11.17
CA ILE A 107 -14.78 19.02 12.24
C ILE A 107 -15.82 20.02 11.70
N PRO A 108 -17.03 20.10 12.29
CA PRO A 108 -17.97 21.14 11.89
C PRO A 108 -17.36 22.51 12.21
N THR A 109 -17.28 23.38 11.20
CA THR A 109 -16.84 24.76 11.41
C THR A 109 -17.96 25.54 12.10
N ASN A 110 -17.97 25.53 13.43
CA ASN A 110 -18.75 26.48 14.22
C ASN A 110 -17.87 27.70 14.53
N ARG A 111 -17.58 28.51 13.51
CA ARG A 111 -16.94 29.82 13.66
C ARG A 111 -17.89 30.91 13.21
#